data_AF-B9TBK0-F1
#
_entry.id   AF-B9TBK0-F1
#
_cell.length_a   1.000
_cell.length_b   1.000
_cell.length_c   1.000
_cell.angle_alpha   90.00
_cell.angle_beta   90.00
_cell.angle_gamma   90.00
#
_symmetry.space_group_name_H-M   'P 1'
#
loop_
_entity.id
_entity.type
_entity.pdbx_description
1 polymer ?
#
loop_
_entity_poly.entity_id
_entity_poly.type
_entity_poly.pdbx_seq_one_letter_code
_entity_poly.pdbx_strand_id
1 'polypeptide(L)'
;MYRTNFGIGHSIKDLLEAHIPPGGRLGRGHKGLYDTINNSLHFQLGLALASLGVITSLVAQHMYSLPAYAFIAQDFTTQAALYTHHQYIAGFIMTGAFAHGAIFFIRDYNPEQNENNVLARMLDHKEAIISHLSWASLFLGFHTLGLYVHNDVMLAFGTLEKQILIEPIFAQWIQSAHGKTSYGFDVLLSSTNSPAFNAGRSIWLPG
;
A
#
# COMPACT_ATOMS: atom_id res chain seq x y z
N MET A 1 -5.14 26.09 -4.20
CA MET A 1 -4.62 25.46 -2.97
C MET A 1 -3.27 26.05 -2.60
N TYR A 2 -2.23 25.85 -3.42
CA TYR A 2 -0.90 26.42 -3.16
C TYR A 2 -0.77 27.85 -3.68
N ARG A 3 -0.02 28.69 -2.95
CA ARG A 3 0.21 30.10 -3.30
C ARG A 3 1.10 30.20 -4.53
N THR A 4 0.77 31.14 -5.41
CA THR A 4 1.55 31.50 -6.61
C THR A 4 1.74 33.02 -6.66
N ASN A 5 2.07 33.58 -7.83
CA ASN A 5 2.30 35.01 -8.05
C ASN A 5 1.08 35.90 -7.72
N PHE A 6 -0.10 35.32 -7.52
CA PHE A 6 -1.34 36.04 -7.21
C PHE A 6 -1.58 36.26 -5.69
N GLY A 7 -0.60 35.91 -4.83
CA GLY A 7 -0.64 36.23 -3.39
C GLY A 7 -1.63 35.41 -2.54
N ILE A 8 -2.60 34.72 -3.16
CA ILE A 8 -3.60 33.89 -2.48
C ILE A 8 -3.19 32.41 -2.52
N GLY A 9 -3.29 31.72 -1.37
CA GLY A 9 -3.03 30.28 -1.23
C GLY A 9 -2.06 29.95 -0.09
N HIS A 10 -1.77 28.65 0.07
CA HIS A 10 -0.88 28.13 1.11
C HIS A 10 0.57 27.99 0.63
N SER A 11 1.52 28.30 1.51
CA SER A 11 2.92 27.88 1.38
C SER A 11 3.06 26.46 1.92
N ILE A 12 3.61 25.54 1.12
CA ILE A 12 3.85 24.15 1.57
C ILE A 12 4.84 24.14 2.73
N LYS A 13 5.86 25.02 2.69
CA LYS A 13 6.82 25.17 3.77
C LYS A 13 6.15 25.52 5.09
N ASP A 14 5.31 26.54 5.08
CA ASP A 14 4.60 27.01 6.28
C ASP A 14 3.67 25.92 6.83
N LEU A 15 2.98 25.19 5.93
CA LEU A 15 2.12 24.07 6.31
C LEU A 15 2.92 22.96 7.01
N LEU A 16 4.06 22.56 6.46
CA LEU A 16 4.91 21.52 7.05
C LEU A 16 5.47 21.98 8.41
N GLU A 17 5.97 23.21 8.51
CA GLU A 17 6.53 23.73 9.76
C GLU A 17 5.50 23.89 10.88
N ALA A 18 4.25 24.23 10.53
CA ALA A 18 3.15 24.34 11.47
C ALA A 18 2.57 22.99 11.89
N HIS A 19 2.70 21.96 11.05
CA HIS A 19 2.12 20.64 11.32
C HIS A 19 3.00 19.81 12.26
N ILE A 20 2.90 20.12 13.55
CA ILE A 20 3.55 19.39 14.64
C ILE A 20 2.48 18.57 15.38
N PRO A 21 2.66 17.25 15.54
CA PRO A 21 1.65 16.41 16.16
C PRO A 21 1.46 16.79 17.65
N PRO A 22 0.21 16.86 18.13
CA PRO A 22 -0.10 17.35 19.47
C PRO A 22 0.50 16.48 20.59
N GLY A 23 0.77 15.20 20.30
CA GLY A 23 1.34 14.26 21.27
C GLY A 23 2.83 14.44 21.55
N GLY A 24 3.56 15.31 20.82
CA GLY A 24 4.98 15.62 21.09
C GLY A 24 5.99 14.48 20.87
N ARG A 25 5.53 13.25 20.56
CA ARG A 25 6.40 12.05 20.44
C ARG A 25 7.25 11.99 19.16
N LEU A 26 7.05 12.93 18.24
CA LEU A 26 7.72 12.99 16.93
C LEU A 26 8.70 14.17 16.81
N GLY A 27 9.22 14.65 17.95
CA GLY A 27 10.26 15.68 18.00
C GLY A 27 9.81 16.99 17.36
N ARG A 28 10.66 17.55 16.49
CA ARG A 28 10.40 18.79 15.72
C ARG A 28 9.42 18.59 14.55
N GLY A 29 8.83 17.41 14.39
CA GLY A 29 7.83 17.15 13.35
C GLY A 29 8.41 17.26 11.94
N HIS A 30 7.72 17.98 11.05
CA HIS A 30 8.10 18.11 9.64
C HIS A 30 9.03 19.30 9.33
N LYS A 31 9.57 19.98 10.34
CA LYS A 31 10.49 21.11 10.14
C LYS A 31 11.72 20.68 9.32
N GLY A 32 12.10 21.51 8.35
CA GLY A 32 13.23 21.26 7.44
C GLY A 32 12.94 20.30 6.29
N LEU A 33 11.79 19.59 6.28
CA LEU A 33 11.47 18.65 5.21
C LEU A 33 11.23 19.34 3.87
N TYR A 34 10.62 20.53 3.85
CA TYR A 34 10.40 21.26 2.59
C TYR A 34 11.72 21.45 1.84
N ASP A 35 12.74 22.01 2.50
CA ASP A 35 14.04 22.25 1.89
C ASP A 35 14.78 20.94 1.60
N THR A 36 14.70 19.95 2.51
CA THR A 36 15.31 18.62 2.31
C THR A 36 14.80 17.93 1.05
N ILE A 37 13.48 17.99 0.80
CA ILE A 37 12.86 17.41 -0.39
C ILE A 37 13.14 18.27 -1.62
N ASN A 38 12.96 19.58 -1.51
CA ASN A 38 13.05 20.47 -2.67
C ASN A 38 14.48 20.63 -3.21
N ASN A 39 15.50 20.40 -2.37
CA ASN A 39 16.91 20.51 -2.75
C ASN A 39 17.54 19.18 -3.17
N SER A 40 16.85 18.03 -3.04
CA SER A 40 17.36 16.73 -3.49
C SER A 40 16.52 16.14 -4.61
N LEU A 41 17.13 16.02 -5.80
CA LEU A 41 16.53 15.30 -6.91
C LEU A 41 16.36 13.80 -6.62
N HIS A 42 17.25 13.21 -5.82
CA HIS A 42 17.14 11.80 -5.42
C HIS A 42 15.95 11.56 -4.49
N PHE A 43 15.67 12.48 -3.55
CA PHE A 43 14.48 12.38 -2.71
C PHE A 43 13.20 12.53 -3.54
N GLN A 44 13.15 13.52 -4.43
CA GLN A 44 12.01 13.74 -5.33
C GLN A 44 11.75 12.53 -6.22
N LEU A 45 12.80 12.00 -6.85
CA LEU A 45 12.69 10.82 -7.71
C LEU A 45 12.26 9.59 -6.90
N GLY A 46 12.79 9.39 -5.70
CA GLY A 46 12.36 8.33 -4.79
C GLY A 46 10.85 8.38 -4.48
N LEU A 47 10.33 9.56 -4.13
CA LEU A 47 8.90 9.76 -3.87
C LEU A 47 8.03 9.58 -5.12
N ALA A 48 8.47 10.11 -6.25
CA ALA A 48 7.74 10.00 -7.52
C ALA A 48 7.63 8.53 -7.95
N LEU A 49 8.73 7.77 -7.87
CA LEU A 49 8.74 6.34 -8.14
C LEU A 49 7.89 5.57 -7.15
N ALA A 50 7.95 5.85 -5.83
CA ALA A 50 7.11 5.16 -4.85
C ALA A 50 5.62 5.37 -5.15
N SER A 51 5.22 6.62 -5.44
CA SER A 51 3.83 6.97 -5.75
C SER A 51 3.37 6.32 -7.06
N LEU A 52 4.22 6.38 -8.09
CA LEU A 52 3.94 5.78 -9.39
C LEU A 52 3.85 4.25 -9.29
N GLY A 53 4.75 3.59 -8.57
CA GLY A 53 4.76 2.15 -8.38
C GLY A 53 3.49 1.64 -7.69
N VAL A 54 3.00 2.36 -6.68
CA VAL A 54 1.70 2.06 -6.04
C VAL A 54 0.56 2.18 -7.06
N ILE A 55 0.50 3.27 -7.83
CA ILE A 55 -0.55 3.47 -8.84
C ILE A 55 -0.45 2.44 -9.96
N THR A 56 0.75 2.07 -10.42
CA THR A 56 0.94 1.04 -11.45
C THR A 56 0.44 -0.32 -10.97
N SER A 57 0.68 -0.69 -9.70
CA SER A 57 0.11 -1.91 -9.13
C SER A 57 -1.42 -1.81 -9.01
N LEU A 58 -1.95 -0.66 -8.60
CA LEU A 58 -3.40 -0.41 -8.54
C LEU A 58 -4.06 -0.54 -9.91
N VAL A 59 -3.42 -0.02 -10.97
CA VAL A 59 -3.87 -0.18 -12.36
C VAL A 59 -4.00 -1.66 -12.71
N ALA A 60 -2.99 -2.48 -12.41
CA ALA A 60 -3.06 -3.91 -12.65
C ALA A 60 -4.25 -4.57 -11.93
N GLN A 61 -4.45 -4.26 -10.65
CA GLN A 61 -5.54 -4.84 -9.83
C GLN A 61 -6.93 -4.40 -10.31
N HIS A 62 -7.09 -3.14 -10.68
CA HIS A 62 -8.37 -2.62 -11.17
C HIS A 62 -8.67 -3.05 -12.60
N MET A 63 -7.69 -3.13 -13.49
CA MET A 63 -7.95 -3.49 -14.89
C MET A 63 -8.47 -4.92 -15.07
N TYR A 64 -8.04 -5.87 -14.22
CA TYR A 64 -8.54 -7.24 -14.33
C TYR A 64 -9.90 -7.43 -13.63
N SER A 65 -10.17 -6.67 -12.57
CA SER A 65 -11.40 -6.79 -11.78
C SER A 65 -12.54 -5.88 -12.29
N LEU A 66 -12.20 -4.77 -12.92
CA LEU A 66 -13.10 -3.79 -13.53
C LEU A 66 -12.66 -3.52 -14.99
N PRO A 67 -12.93 -4.44 -15.93
CA PRO A 67 -12.48 -4.32 -17.32
C PRO A 67 -13.02 -3.05 -17.99
N ALA A 68 -12.11 -2.15 -18.39
CA ALA A 68 -12.46 -0.85 -18.99
C ALA A 68 -12.56 -0.87 -20.52
N TYR A 69 -12.14 -1.96 -21.17
CA TYR A 69 -12.11 -2.08 -22.63
C TYR A 69 -13.11 -3.12 -23.12
N ALA A 70 -13.81 -2.83 -24.23
CA ALA A 70 -14.76 -3.76 -24.82
C ALA A 70 -14.08 -5.08 -25.20
N PHE A 71 -14.74 -6.20 -24.88
CA PHE A 71 -14.30 -7.58 -25.18
C PHE A 71 -13.01 -8.05 -24.50
N ILE A 72 -12.31 -7.21 -23.72
CA ILE A 72 -11.03 -7.61 -23.11
C ILE A 72 -11.17 -8.75 -22.10
N ALA A 73 -12.31 -8.85 -21.42
CA ALA A 73 -12.60 -9.92 -20.48
C ALA A 73 -12.75 -11.31 -21.15
N GLN A 74 -12.88 -11.34 -22.48
CA GLN A 74 -12.94 -12.58 -23.28
C GLN A 74 -11.57 -12.97 -23.84
N ASP A 75 -10.62 -12.03 -23.90
CA ASP A 75 -9.25 -12.29 -24.31
C ASP A 75 -8.36 -12.55 -23.09
N PHE A 76 -8.37 -13.80 -22.64
CA PHE A 76 -7.65 -14.23 -21.44
C PHE A 76 -6.14 -14.05 -21.55
N THR A 77 -5.56 -14.23 -22.75
CA THR A 77 -4.12 -14.08 -22.98
C THR A 77 -3.73 -12.61 -22.79
N THR A 78 -4.48 -11.70 -23.39
CA THR A 78 -4.23 -10.26 -23.24
C THR A 78 -4.43 -9.80 -21.80
N GLN A 79 -5.47 -10.28 -21.11
CA GLN A 79 -5.72 -9.92 -19.71
C GLN A 79 -4.59 -10.40 -18.78
N ALA A 80 -4.13 -11.65 -18.94
CA ALA A 80 -3.00 -12.19 -18.19
C ALA A 80 -1.69 -11.44 -18.49
N ALA A 81 -1.45 -11.10 -19.76
CA ALA A 81 -0.28 -10.35 -20.17
C ALA A 81 -0.26 -8.93 -19.57
N LEU A 82 -1.38 -8.20 -19.64
CA LEU A 82 -1.48 -6.84 -19.09
C LEU A 82 -1.30 -6.80 -17.57
N TYR A 83 -1.91 -7.74 -16.85
CA TYR A 83 -1.73 -7.84 -15.39
C TYR A 83 -0.26 -8.08 -15.04
N THR A 84 0.36 -9.08 -15.67
CA THR A 84 1.75 -9.45 -15.43
C THR A 84 2.69 -8.29 -15.77
N HIS A 85 2.49 -7.66 -16.93
CA HIS A 85 3.28 -6.53 -17.39
C HIS A 85 3.29 -5.37 -16.37
N HIS A 86 2.12 -4.93 -15.91
CA HIS A 86 2.03 -3.83 -14.95
C HIS A 86 2.57 -4.20 -13.58
N GLN A 87 2.39 -5.44 -13.11
CA GLN A 87 2.95 -5.88 -11.82
C GLN A 87 4.49 -5.93 -11.85
N TYR A 88 5.10 -6.42 -12.93
CA TYR A 88 6.55 -6.39 -13.07
C TYR A 88 7.10 -4.95 -13.11
N ILE A 89 6.47 -4.07 -13.89
CA ILE A 89 6.85 -2.65 -13.93
C ILE A 89 6.72 -2.01 -12.53
N ALA A 90 5.62 -2.26 -11.82
CA ALA A 90 5.43 -1.76 -10.47
C ALA A 90 6.56 -2.21 -9.54
N GLY A 91 6.96 -3.49 -9.60
CA GLY A 91 8.10 -4.02 -8.83
C GLY A 91 9.43 -3.32 -9.14
N PHE A 92 9.74 -3.10 -10.42
CA PHE A 92 10.94 -2.37 -10.83
C PHE A 92 10.94 -0.92 -10.33
N ILE A 93 9.82 -0.22 -10.52
CA ILE A 93 9.66 1.18 -10.09
C ILE A 93 9.77 1.30 -8.56
N MET A 94 9.12 0.41 -7.80
CA MET A 94 9.19 0.39 -6.34
C MET A 94 10.62 0.14 -5.84
N THR A 95 11.36 -0.78 -6.48
CA THR A 95 12.77 -1.01 -6.14
C THR A 95 13.61 0.23 -6.42
N GLY A 96 13.38 0.90 -7.55
CA GLY A 96 14.02 2.17 -7.89
C GLY A 96 13.73 3.29 -6.88
N ALA A 97 12.52 3.32 -6.31
CA ALA A 97 12.16 4.28 -5.26
C ALA A 97 13.07 4.14 -4.02
N PHE A 98 13.24 2.91 -3.51
CA PHE A 98 14.13 2.64 -2.38
C PHE A 98 15.60 2.86 -2.73
N ALA A 99 16.02 2.53 -3.95
CA ALA A 99 17.39 2.79 -4.41
C ALA A 99 17.71 4.30 -4.37
N HIS A 100 16.82 5.15 -4.91
CA HIS A 100 17.00 6.60 -4.86
C HIS A 100 16.86 7.18 -3.46
N GLY A 101 16.01 6.61 -2.61
CA GLY A 101 15.96 6.94 -1.18
C GLY A 101 17.29 6.66 -0.46
N ALA A 102 17.92 5.51 -0.73
CA ALA A 102 19.24 5.18 -0.18
C ALA A 102 20.34 6.12 -0.70
N ILE A 103 20.32 6.44 -2.01
CA ILE A 103 21.26 7.40 -2.59
C ILE A 103 21.11 8.78 -1.94
N PHE A 104 19.88 9.24 -1.70
CA PHE A 104 19.61 10.47 -0.97
C PHE A 104 20.27 10.46 0.42
N PHE A 105 20.12 9.39 1.20
CA PHE A 105 20.69 9.31 2.55
C PHE A 105 22.22 9.37 2.57
N ILE A 106 22.88 8.97 1.48
CA ILE A 106 24.34 8.99 1.36
C ILE A 106 24.84 10.34 0.84
N ARG A 107 24.16 10.92 -0.16
CA ARG A 107 24.67 12.06 -0.93
C ARG A 107 24.12 13.41 -0.49
N ASP A 108 22.85 13.45 -0.12
CA ASP A 108 22.09 14.71 -0.05
C ASP A 108 21.52 14.97 1.35
N TYR A 109 21.45 13.95 2.22
CA TYR A 109 20.94 14.11 3.58
C TYR A 109 21.90 14.92 4.47
N ASN A 110 21.38 15.99 5.06
CA ASN A 110 22.08 16.80 6.05
C ASN A 110 21.48 16.58 7.46
N PRO A 111 22.22 15.95 8.40
CA PRO A 111 21.76 15.72 9.77
C PRO A 111 21.46 16.98 10.57
N GLU A 112 22.20 18.07 10.38
CA GLU A 112 22.02 19.33 11.12
C GLU A 112 20.70 19.99 10.73
N GLN A 113 20.39 20.01 9.43
CA GLN A 113 19.12 20.57 8.92
C GLN A 113 17.90 19.74 9.35
N ASN A 114 18.09 18.43 9.53
CA ASN A 114 17.04 17.49 9.88
C ASN A 114 17.01 17.13 11.38
N GLU A 115 17.78 17.82 12.22
CA GLU A 115 17.96 17.47 13.62
C GLU A 115 16.61 17.32 14.35
N ASN A 116 16.41 16.15 14.96
CA ASN A 116 15.23 15.77 15.74
C ASN A 116 13.89 15.96 15.01
N ASN A 117 13.88 16.05 13.68
CA ASN A 117 12.65 15.98 12.88
C ASN A 117 12.26 14.51 12.63
N VAL A 118 11.15 14.26 11.95
CA VAL A 118 10.67 12.88 11.71
C VAL A 118 11.66 11.98 10.98
N LEU A 119 12.50 12.53 10.10
CA LEU A 119 13.47 11.78 9.32
C LEU A 119 14.66 11.36 10.18
N ALA A 120 15.24 12.29 10.96
CA ALA A 120 16.30 11.97 11.91
C ALA A 120 15.81 10.95 12.95
N ARG A 121 14.61 11.14 13.48
CA ARG A 121 14.05 10.22 14.47
C ARG A 121 13.91 8.81 13.93
N MET A 122 13.47 8.63 12.68
CA MET A 122 13.40 7.31 12.04
C MET A 122 14.78 6.62 12.05
N LEU A 123 15.85 7.36 11.76
CA LEU A 123 17.22 6.83 11.80
C LEU A 123 17.66 6.47 13.23
N ASP A 124 17.25 7.22 14.25
CA ASP A 124 17.60 6.97 15.65
C ASP A 124 17.07 5.63 16.20
N HIS A 125 16.01 5.08 15.59
CA HIS A 125 15.43 3.78 15.97
C HIS A 125 15.38 2.80 14.80
N LYS A 126 16.29 2.93 13.83
CA LYS A 126 16.34 2.06 12.64
C LYS A 126 16.50 0.58 13.01
N GLU A 127 17.19 0.25 14.08
CA GLU A 127 17.39 -1.12 14.57
C GLU A 127 16.05 -1.73 15.01
N ALA A 128 15.18 -0.94 15.63
CA ALA A 128 13.84 -1.38 15.99
C ALA A 128 13.00 -1.66 14.72
N ILE A 129 13.05 -0.78 13.73
CA ILE A 129 12.34 -0.99 12.45
C ILE A 129 12.84 -2.26 11.75
N ILE A 130 14.16 -2.42 11.62
CA ILE A 130 14.79 -3.57 10.95
C ILE A 130 14.48 -4.88 11.68
N SER A 131 14.55 -4.90 13.01
CA SER A 131 14.25 -6.12 13.80
C SER A 131 12.79 -6.55 13.67
N HIS A 132 11.83 -5.62 13.68
CA HIS A 132 10.42 -5.96 13.50
C HIS A 132 10.13 -6.46 12.08
N LEU A 133 10.73 -5.84 11.05
CA LEU A 133 10.61 -6.33 9.68
C LEU A 133 11.22 -7.73 9.53
N SER A 134 12.39 -7.98 10.13
CA SER A 134 13.02 -9.30 10.14
C SER A 134 12.12 -10.35 10.81
N TRP A 135 11.57 -10.03 11.98
CA TRP A 135 10.61 -10.90 12.67
C TRP A 135 9.40 -11.22 11.79
N ALA A 136 8.78 -10.21 11.16
CA ALA A 136 7.62 -10.41 10.31
C ALA A 136 7.96 -11.30 9.09
N SER A 137 9.11 -11.09 8.45
CA SER A 137 9.57 -11.93 7.33
C SER A 137 9.80 -13.38 7.74
N LEU A 138 10.45 -13.60 8.88
CA LEU A 138 10.69 -14.97 9.40
C LEU A 138 9.38 -15.63 9.79
N PHE A 139 8.52 -14.91 10.52
CA PHE A 139 7.21 -15.41 10.95
C PHE A 139 6.39 -15.86 9.74
N LEU A 140 6.20 -14.98 8.75
CA LEU A 140 5.43 -15.32 7.55
C LEU A 140 6.10 -16.46 6.76
N GLY A 141 7.41 -16.38 6.55
CA GLY A 141 8.16 -17.40 5.81
C GLY A 141 8.03 -18.80 6.40
N PHE A 142 8.25 -18.94 7.72
CA PHE A 142 8.16 -20.24 8.39
C PHE A 142 6.76 -20.83 8.36
N HIS A 143 5.73 -20.03 8.67
CA HIS A 143 4.37 -20.56 8.77
C HIS A 143 3.75 -20.82 7.41
N THR A 144 3.93 -19.92 6.43
CA THR A 144 3.39 -20.14 5.07
C THR A 144 4.05 -21.35 4.43
N LEU A 145 5.38 -21.42 4.40
CA LEU A 145 6.09 -22.56 3.82
C LEU A 145 5.78 -23.86 4.58
N GLY A 146 5.74 -23.81 5.93
CA GLY A 146 5.42 -24.95 6.76
C GLY A 146 4.04 -25.54 6.46
N LEU A 147 3.03 -24.70 6.27
CA LEU A 147 1.68 -25.14 5.87
C LEU A 147 1.66 -25.77 4.49
N TYR A 148 2.37 -25.20 3.51
CA TYR A 148 2.48 -25.79 2.18
C TYR A 148 3.12 -27.18 2.22
N VAL A 149 4.28 -27.30 2.88
CA VAL A 149 4.99 -28.58 3.02
C VAL A 149 4.15 -29.61 3.78
N HIS A 150 3.48 -29.21 4.88
CA HIS A 150 2.57 -30.10 5.60
C HIS A 150 1.46 -30.63 4.69
N ASN A 151 0.81 -29.76 3.92
CA ASN A 151 -0.30 -30.14 3.03
C ASN A 151 0.16 -31.05 1.88
N ASP A 152 1.35 -30.81 1.32
CA ASP A 152 1.97 -31.68 0.31
C ASP A 152 2.28 -33.07 0.86
N VAL A 153 2.78 -33.18 2.10
CA VAL A 153 3.04 -34.48 2.75
C VAL A 153 1.72 -35.22 3.02
N MET A 154 0.68 -34.54 3.50
CA MET A 154 -0.64 -35.15 3.72
C MET A 154 -1.26 -35.65 2.40
N LEU A 155 -1.08 -34.90 1.32
CA LEU A 155 -1.47 -35.30 -0.03
C LEU A 155 -0.70 -36.54 -0.50
N ALA A 156 0.63 -36.54 -0.34
CA ALA A 156 1.49 -37.65 -0.74
C ALA A 156 1.18 -38.95 0.02
N PHE A 157 0.73 -38.85 1.28
CA PHE A 157 0.29 -39.98 2.08
C PHE A 157 -1.18 -40.39 1.87
N GLY A 158 -1.91 -39.70 0.97
CA GLY A 158 -3.31 -40.01 0.67
C GLY A 158 -4.30 -39.67 1.79
N THR A 159 -3.90 -38.84 2.76
CA THR A 159 -4.74 -38.42 3.90
C THR A 159 -5.10 -36.94 3.78
N LEU A 160 -5.88 -36.60 2.75
CA LEU A 160 -6.27 -35.22 2.41
C LEU A 160 -7.01 -34.50 3.55
N GLU A 161 -7.79 -35.23 4.33
CA GLU A 161 -8.56 -34.70 5.46
C GLU A 161 -7.68 -34.15 6.59
N LYS A 162 -6.38 -34.45 6.59
CA LYS A 162 -5.40 -33.96 7.57
C LYS A 162 -4.69 -32.69 7.11
N GLN A 163 -5.02 -32.17 5.93
CA GLN A 163 -4.55 -30.86 5.50
C GLN A 163 -5.08 -29.77 6.42
N ILE A 164 -4.29 -28.71 6.57
CA ILE A 164 -4.70 -27.51 7.30
C ILE A 164 -5.16 -26.51 6.25
N LEU A 165 -6.47 -26.31 6.17
CA LEU A 165 -7.13 -25.35 5.30
C LEU A 165 -7.67 -24.20 6.15
N ILE A 166 -7.07 -23.02 6.01
CA ILE A 166 -7.47 -21.83 6.75
C ILE A 166 -8.40 -21.00 5.87
N GLU A 167 -9.60 -20.71 6.36
CA GLU A 167 -10.54 -19.86 5.64
C GLU A 167 -10.15 -18.37 5.75
N PRO A 168 -10.15 -17.61 4.64
CA PRO A 168 -9.82 -16.19 4.64
C PRO A 168 -11.02 -15.34 5.09
N ILE A 169 -11.52 -15.56 6.32
CA ILE A 169 -12.76 -14.95 6.84
C ILE A 169 -12.77 -13.43 6.75
N PHE A 170 -11.62 -12.77 6.94
CA PHE A 170 -11.53 -11.31 6.87
C PHE A 170 -11.70 -10.81 5.43
N ALA A 171 -11.17 -11.52 4.43
CA ALA A 171 -11.37 -11.16 3.03
C ALA A 171 -12.79 -11.46 2.56
N GLN A 172 -13.38 -12.58 3.02
CA GLN A 172 -14.78 -12.91 2.76
C GLN A 172 -15.72 -11.87 3.37
N TRP A 173 -15.43 -11.41 4.60
CA TRP A 173 -16.17 -10.34 5.25
C TRP A 173 -16.11 -9.03 4.44
N ILE A 174 -14.94 -8.63 3.91
CA ILE A 174 -14.83 -7.47 3.02
C ILE A 174 -15.66 -7.66 1.75
N GLN A 175 -15.62 -8.83 1.13
CA GLN A 175 -16.45 -9.12 -0.04
C GLN A 175 -17.95 -9.01 0.29
N SER A 176 -18.38 -9.49 1.46
CA SER A 176 -19.76 -9.31 1.91
C SER A 176 -20.10 -7.86 2.25
N ALA A 177 -19.17 -7.12 2.84
CA ALA A 177 -19.33 -5.68 3.03
C ALA A 177 -19.54 -4.94 1.69
N HIS A 178 -18.97 -5.46 0.59
CA HIS A 178 -19.15 -4.97 -0.78
C HIS A 178 -20.38 -5.54 -1.51
N GLY A 179 -21.24 -6.31 -0.85
CA GLY A 179 -22.50 -6.80 -1.42
C GLY A 179 -22.53 -8.29 -1.77
N LYS A 180 -21.43 -9.02 -1.60
CA LYS A 180 -21.41 -10.47 -1.88
C LYS A 180 -22.17 -11.25 -0.80
N THR A 181 -23.34 -11.79 -1.15
CA THR A 181 -24.24 -12.48 -0.21
C THR A 181 -23.87 -13.94 0.04
N SER A 182 -23.04 -14.56 -0.82
CA SER A 182 -22.77 -16.00 -0.78
C SER A 182 -22.11 -16.52 0.50
N TYR A 183 -21.48 -15.66 1.29
CA TYR A 183 -20.83 -16.04 2.56
C TYR A 183 -21.74 -15.92 3.79
N GLY A 184 -22.91 -15.30 3.67
CA GLY A 184 -23.90 -15.24 4.76
C GLY A 184 -23.56 -14.30 5.92
N PHE A 185 -22.60 -13.37 5.79
CA PHE A 185 -22.29 -12.41 6.87
C PHE A 185 -23.40 -11.38 7.14
N ASP A 186 -24.23 -11.04 6.15
CA ASP A 186 -25.31 -10.04 6.24
C ASP A 186 -24.87 -8.70 6.86
N VAL A 187 -23.85 -8.07 6.27
CA VAL A 187 -23.26 -6.80 6.72
C VAL A 187 -23.19 -5.77 5.60
N LEU A 188 -23.35 -4.49 5.96
CA LEU A 188 -23.22 -3.34 5.07
C LEU A 188 -23.98 -3.53 3.75
N LEU A 189 -23.32 -3.63 2.60
CA LEU A 189 -23.99 -3.74 1.29
C LEU A 189 -24.57 -5.13 1.01
N SER A 190 -24.19 -6.18 1.75
CA SER A 190 -24.86 -7.48 1.64
C SER A 190 -26.19 -7.54 2.41
N SER A 191 -26.46 -6.55 3.27
CA SER A 191 -27.70 -6.44 4.04
C SER A 191 -28.64 -5.39 3.45
N THR A 192 -29.79 -5.82 2.94
CA THR A 192 -30.75 -4.94 2.27
C THR A 192 -31.39 -3.89 3.19
N ASN A 193 -31.35 -4.12 4.51
CA ASN A 193 -31.88 -3.21 5.51
C ASN A 193 -30.84 -2.20 6.02
N SER A 194 -29.57 -2.32 5.62
CA SER A 194 -28.48 -1.46 6.06
C SER A 194 -28.62 -0.02 5.53
N PRO A 195 -28.25 1.02 6.31
CA PRO A 195 -28.17 2.39 5.81
C PRO A 195 -27.25 2.53 4.58
N ALA A 196 -26.15 1.77 4.54
CA ALA A 196 -25.21 1.80 3.42
C ALA A 196 -25.85 1.30 2.12
N PHE A 197 -26.63 0.21 2.21
CA PHE A 197 -27.38 -0.33 1.08
C PHE A 197 -28.46 0.65 0.63
N ASN A 198 -29.25 1.16 1.58
CA ASN A 198 -30.38 2.05 1.30
C ASN A 198 -29.97 3.37 0.65
N ALA A 199 -28.80 3.92 0.99
CA ALA A 199 -28.30 5.17 0.39
C ALA A 199 -27.89 5.03 -1.08
N GLY A 200 -27.36 3.87 -1.49
CA GLY A 200 -26.84 3.62 -2.85
C GLY A 200 -27.81 2.93 -3.80
N ARG A 201 -28.93 2.38 -3.29
CA ARG A 201 -29.82 1.44 -4.02
C ARG A 201 -30.42 1.96 -5.33
N SER A 202 -30.43 3.26 -5.58
CA SER A 202 -31.10 3.86 -6.75
C SER A 202 -30.15 4.41 -7.81
N ILE A 203 -28.83 4.37 -7.62
CA ILE A 203 -27.87 4.99 -8.56
C ILE A 203 -26.87 3.96 -9.08
N TRP A 204 -25.89 3.56 -8.27
CA TRP A 204 -24.80 2.67 -8.72
C TRP A 204 -24.91 1.24 -8.19
N LEU A 205 -25.67 1.02 -7.11
CA LEU A 205 -25.71 -0.26 -6.42
C LEU A 205 -26.43 -1.40 -7.16
N PRO A 206 -27.48 -1.16 -7.99
CA PRO A 206 -28.14 -2.26 -8.71
C PRO A 206 -27.33 -2.93 -9.83
N GLY A 207 -26.28 -2.26 -10.34
CA GLY A 207 -25.45 -2.75 -11.44
C GLY A 207 -24.41 -3.75 -10.96
#